data_AF-A0A101CET4-F1
#
_entry.id   AF-A0A101CET4-F1
#
_cell.length_a   1.000
_cell.length_b   1.000
_cell.length_c   1.000
_cell.angle_alpha   90.00
_cell.angle_beta   90.00
_cell.angle_gamma   90.00
#
_symmetry.space_group_name_H-M   'P 1'
#
loop_
_entity.id
_entity.type
_entity.pdbx_description
1 polymer ?
#
loop_
_entity_poly.entity_id
_entity_poly.type
_entity_poly.pdbx_seq_one_letter_code
_entity_poly.pdbx_strand_id
1 'polypeptide(L)'
;MKRNITILFALLSISFAFGQGKYGKYLNSKKLALTYKSVKPAEKDDYYQQYYWLVKAEQLKTFPHLKDIKPVVLYNFVKKVNPQNPTKKLDDRGKELRKTAELSLDQYFKNKNFQNNQVLLYNLETYVDPSQGEYFTKVDAEKIKELVPKEFFGFASLNKKTMEETNYYLWVDKKKDEFKIVDIVPSEKDKKFYASLKQYLPKYKFERKYMPTVKKGTKADKTDKDFFYIMPFERNVDNIEYKTDDFETFTLSQIKREGEEWIGVEKPKK
;
A
#
# COMPACT_ATOMS: atom_id res chain seq x y z
N MET A 1 19.52 -30.94 35.59
CA MET A 1 20.33 -29.78 35.19
C MET A 1 19.81 -29.20 33.87
N LYS A 2 19.38 -27.94 33.95
CA LYS A 2 19.06 -26.91 32.94
C LYS A 2 18.87 -27.32 31.46
N ARG A 3 17.60 -27.33 31.05
CA ARG A 3 17.13 -26.98 29.70
C ARG A 3 17.37 -25.48 29.46
N ASN A 4 17.92 -25.10 28.31
CA ASN A 4 17.75 -23.76 27.75
C ASN A 4 17.43 -23.85 26.25
N ILE A 5 16.16 -23.60 25.98
CA ILE A 5 15.57 -23.26 24.69
C ILE A 5 15.91 -21.79 24.44
N THR A 6 16.49 -21.46 23.27
CA THR A 6 16.47 -20.09 22.71
C THR A 6 16.45 -20.27 21.18
N ILE A 7 15.30 -20.59 20.57
CA ILE A 7 14.30 -19.65 20.02
C ILE A 7 14.95 -18.41 19.39
N LEU A 8 15.16 -18.50 18.07
CA LEU A 8 14.52 -17.63 17.07
C LEU A 8 14.09 -16.24 17.57
N PHE A 9 15.01 -15.28 17.59
CA PHE A 9 14.68 -13.85 17.70
C PHE A 9 15.67 -13.02 16.87
N ALA A 10 15.29 -12.75 15.62
CA ALA A 10 15.69 -11.57 14.84
C ALA A 10 14.83 -11.45 13.57
N LEU A 11 13.51 -11.60 13.71
CA LEU A 11 12.55 -11.01 12.79
C LEU A 11 12.06 -9.72 13.44
N LEU A 12 12.03 -8.65 12.64
CA LEU A 12 11.50 -7.31 12.96
C LEU A 12 12.42 -6.36 13.73
N SER A 13 13.62 -6.15 13.20
CA SER A 13 14.15 -4.79 13.11
C SER A 13 13.99 -4.29 11.68
N ILE A 14 12.74 -3.99 11.27
CA ILE A 14 12.52 -3.05 10.17
C ILE A 14 12.83 -1.67 10.73
N SER A 15 14.11 -1.43 10.99
CA SER A 15 14.66 -0.09 10.98
C SER A 15 14.28 0.46 9.62
N PHE A 16 13.50 1.54 9.60
CA PHE A 16 13.18 2.30 8.40
C PHE A 16 14.47 2.66 7.66
N ALA A 17 14.90 1.78 6.75
CA ALA A 17 15.96 2.08 5.79
C ALA A 17 15.34 3.02 4.75
N PHE A 18 15.25 4.30 5.12
CA PHE A 18 15.17 5.38 4.16
C PHE A 18 16.36 5.23 3.21
N GLY A 19 16.07 4.94 1.94
CA GLY A 19 17.06 4.88 0.87
C GLY A 19 17.88 3.58 0.84
N GLN A 20 17.46 2.62 0.02
CA GLN A 20 18.37 1.59 -0.49
C GLN A 20 19.07 2.02 -1.80
N GLY A 21 19.10 3.32 -2.11
CA GLY A 21 19.76 3.85 -3.30
C GLY A 21 20.29 5.27 -3.09
N LYS A 22 21.29 5.66 -3.88
CA LYS A 22 22.01 6.95 -3.84
C LYS A 22 21.07 8.17 -3.82
N TYR A 23 19.89 8.02 -4.42
CA TYR A 23 18.91 9.09 -4.58
C TYR A 23 17.81 9.11 -3.49
N GLY A 24 17.78 8.14 -2.58
CA GLY A 24 16.70 7.99 -1.59
C GLY A 24 16.62 9.11 -0.54
N LYS A 25 17.66 9.95 -0.49
CA LYS A 25 17.70 11.19 0.31
C LYS A 25 16.80 12.30 -0.25
N TYR A 26 16.39 12.21 -1.51
CA TYR A 26 15.51 13.19 -2.14
C TYR A 26 14.05 12.75 -1.99
N LEU A 27 13.25 13.53 -1.25
CA LEU A 27 11.81 13.33 -1.08
C LEU A 27 10.98 14.29 -1.94
N ASN A 28 11.57 14.81 -3.02
CA ASN A 28 10.92 15.73 -3.93
C ASN A 28 11.49 15.58 -5.35
N SER A 29 10.61 15.44 -6.35
CA SER A 29 10.97 15.18 -7.73
C SER A 29 11.83 16.31 -8.32
N LYS A 30 11.44 17.57 -8.07
CA LYS A 30 12.18 18.75 -8.54
C LYS A 30 13.61 18.79 -7.97
N LYS A 31 13.79 18.51 -6.68
CA LYS A 31 15.14 18.43 -6.07
C LYS A 31 15.96 17.31 -6.68
N LEU A 32 15.37 16.14 -6.91
CA LEU A 32 16.06 15.03 -7.59
C LEU A 32 16.45 15.41 -9.02
N ALA A 33 15.54 16.03 -9.79
CA ALA A 33 15.77 16.48 -11.16
C ALA A 33 16.99 17.39 -11.30
N LEU A 34 17.18 18.31 -10.34
CA LEU A 34 18.31 19.24 -10.36
C LEU A 34 19.67 18.54 -10.20
N THR A 35 19.69 17.28 -9.75
CA THR A 35 20.92 16.51 -9.57
C THR A 35 21.31 15.71 -10.82
N TYR A 36 20.47 15.75 -11.87
CA TYR A 36 20.62 14.93 -13.07
C TYR A 36 22.01 15.01 -13.71
N LYS A 37 22.64 16.20 -13.72
CA LYS A 37 23.98 16.39 -14.29
C LYS A 37 25.06 15.51 -13.63
N SER A 38 24.83 15.03 -12.41
CA SER A 38 25.74 14.16 -11.65
C SER A 38 25.41 12.67 -11.75
N VAL A 39 24.35 12.31 -12.48
CA VAL A 39 23.87 10.93 -12.64
C VAL A 39 24.74 10.24 -13.67
N LYS A 40 25.40 9.15 -13.26
CA LYS A 40 26.21 8.33 -14.18
C LYS A 40 25.30 7.39 -14.99
N PRO A 41 25.72 6.95 -16.18
CA PRO A 41 24.94 6.01 -16.99
C PRO A 41 24.52 4.74 -16.22
N ALA A 42 25.42 4.16 -15.43
CA ALA A 42 25.13 2.96 -14.63
C ALA A 42 24.11 3.19 -13.49
N GLU A 43 23.78 4.43 -13.17
CA GLU A 43 22.86 4.81 -12.09
C GLU A 43 21.49 5.26 -12.62
N LYS A 44 21.31 5.34 -13.95
CA LYS A 44 20.08 5.85 -14.57
C LYS A 44 18.84 5.02 -14.23
N ASP A 45 19.00 3.70 -14.13
CA ASP A 45 17.94 2.78 -13.72
C ASP A 45 17.35 3.18 -12.36
N ASP A 46 18.20 3.28 -11.34
CA ASP A 46 17.80 3.69 -9.98
C ASP A 46 17.28 5.13 -9.96
N TYR A 47 17.94 6.03 -10.69
CA TYR A 47 17.55 7.43 -10.76
C TYR A 47 16.13 7.63 -11.31
N TYR A 48 15.84 7.09 -12.49
CA TYR A 48 14.53 7.24 -13.13
C TYR A 48 13.45 6.48 -12.37
N GLN A 49 13.77 5.33 -11.78
CA GLN A 49 12.86 4.60 -10.90
C GLN A 49 12.44 5.45 -9.69
N GLN A 50 13.40 6.10 -9.03
CA GLN A 50 13.10 6.95 -7.88
C GLN A 50 12.36 8.22 -8.28
N TYR A 51 12.71 8.82 -9.42
CA TYR A 51 11.98 9.96 -9.96
C TYR A 51 10.51 9.61 -10.23
N TYR A 52 10.24 8.43 -10.79
CA TYR A 52 8.89 7.92 -10.99
C TYR A 52 8.10 7.84 -9.68
N TRP A 53 8.65 7.19 -8.66
CA TRP A 53 7.96 7.07 -7.36
C TRP A 53 7.70 8.43 -6.72
N LEU A 54 8.64 9.38 -6.81
CA LEU A 54 8.46 10.73 -6.28
C LEU A 54 7.33 11.47 -6.98
N VAL A 55 7.27 11.43 -8.31
CA VAL A 55 6.19 12.08 -9.05
C VAL A 55 4.83 11.49 -8.69
N LYS A 56 4.71 10.16 -8.60
CA LYS A 56 3.44 9.52 -8.21
C LYS A 56 3.04 9.88 -6.77
N ALA A 57 3.99 9.97 -5.85
CA ALA A 57 3.73 10.38 -4.46
C ALA A 57 3.30 11.86 -4.37
N GLU A 58 3.91 12.74 -5.16
CA GLU A 58 3.53 14.15 -5.25
C GLU A 58 2.14 14.31 -5.87
N GLN A 59 1.80 13.50 -6.88
CA GLN A 59 0.44 13.44 -7.43
C GLN A 59 -0.58 12.98 -6.39
N LEU A 60 -0.28 11.98 -5.56
CA LEU A 60 -1.18 11.58 -4.47
C LEU A 60 -1.44 12.73 -3.49
N LYS A 61 -0.42 13.57 -3.24
CA LYS A 61 -0.54 14.69 -2.30
C LYS A 61 -1.47 15.81 -2.78
N THR A 62 -1.80 15.87 -4.07
CA THR A 62 -2.76 16.86 -4.57
C THR A 62 -4.21 16.53 -4.19
N PHE A 63 -4.50 15.29 -3.76
CA PHE A 63 -5.83 14.89 -3.33
C PHE A 63 -6.17 15.43 -1.93
N PRO A 64 -7.35 16.05 -1.73
CA PRO A 64 -7.72 16.68 -0.46
C PRO A 64 -7.59 15.77 0.77
N HIS A 65 -7.95 14.49 0.64
CA HIS A 65 -7.88 13.49 1.71
C HIS A 65 -6.44 13.17 2.14
N LEU A 66 -5.46 13.40 1.27
CA LEU A 66 -4.06 13.03 1.49
C LEU A 66 -3.13 14.22 1.72
N LYS A 67 -3.64 15.45 1.63
CA LYS A 67 -2.85 16.69 1.70
C LYS A 67 -1.96 16.77 2.96
N ASP A 68 -2.46 16.26 4.08
CA ASP A 68 -1.83 16.30 5.40
C ASP A 68 -0.94 15.08 5.68
N ILE A 69 -0.88 14.11 4.75
CA ILE A 69 0.03 12.97 4.88
C ILE A 69 1.45 13.43 4.53
N LYS A 70 2.42 13.02 5.35
CA LYS A 70 3.82 13.37 5.14
C LYS A 70 4.33 12.80 3.81
N PRO A 71 5.11 13.56 3.02
CA PRO A 71 5.61 13.12 1.71
C PRO A 71 6.32 11.77 1.72
N VAL A 72 7.09 11.48 2.78
CA VAL A 72 7.78 10.20 2.91
C VAL A 72 6.82 9.02 3.01
N VAL A 73 5.70 9.17 3.70
CA VAL A 73 4.70 8.11 3.86
C VAL A 73 4.13 7.76 2.49
N LEU A 74 3.73 8.79 1.71
CA LEU A 74 3.22 8.60 0.35
C LEU A 74 4.28 8.02 -0.59
N TYR A 75 5.54 8.44 -0.48
CA TYR A 75 6.64 7.89 -1.25
C TYR A 75 6.84 6.39 -1.01
N ASN A 76 6.89 5.98 0.26
CA ASN A 76 7.06 4.57 0.62
C ASN A 76 5.82 3.74 0.27
N PHE A 77 4.62 4.31 0.39
CA PHE A 77 3.39 3.70 -0.09
C PHE A 77 3.46 3.41 -1.58
N VAL A 78 3.78 4.43 -2.39
CA VAL A 78 3.95 4.32 -3.85
C VAL A 78 4.99 3.26 -4.21
N LYS A 79 6.14 3.25 -3.53
CA LYS A 79 7.21 2.26 -3.77
C LYS A 79 6.74 0.83 -3.51
N LYS A 80 5.91 0.60 -2.49
CA LYS A 80 5.38 -0.73 -2.16
C LYS A 80 4.32 -1.21 -3.15
N VAL A 81 3.43 -0.33 -3.58
CA VAL A 81 2.35 -0.69 -4.54
C VAL A 81 2.82 -0.66 -6.00
N ASN A 82 3.97 -0.03 -6.28
CA ASN A 82 4.65 -0.04 -7.57
C ASN A 82 6.10 -0.53 -7.37
N PRO A 83 6.30 -1.83 -7.06
CA PRO A 83 7.63 -2.37 -6.83
C PRO A 83 8.53 -2.24 -8.06
N GLN A 84 9.85 -2.31 -7.87
CA GLN A 84 10.80 -2.18 -8.96
C GLN A 84 10.68 -3.33 -9.98
N ASN A 85 10.24 -3.04 -11.22
CA ASN A 85 10.24 -4.02 -12.31
C ASN A 85 11.68 -4.42 -12.72
N PRO A 86 12.03 -5.71 -12.72
CA PRO A 86 13.31 -6.20 -13.23
C PRO A 86 13.48 -6.00 -14.75
N THR A 87 14.00 -4.84 -15.15
CA THR A 87 14.24 -4.48 -16.57
C THR A 87 15.36 -5.25 -17.28
N LYS A 88 16.06 -6.16 -16.58
CA LYS A 88 17.14 -6.98 -17.15
C LYS A 88 16.65 -8.12 -18.04
N LYS A 89 15.36 -8.47 -17.99
CA LYS A 89 14.75 -9.60 -18.72
C LYS A 89 13.93 -9.17 -19.94
N LEU A 90 14.08 -7.94 -20.41
CA LEU A 90 13.31 -7.41 -21.52
C LEU A 90 13.66 -8.11 -22.84
N ASP A 91 12.66 -8.26 -23.70
CA ASP A 91 12.85 -8.63 -25.09
C ASP A 91 13.47 -7.47 -25.88
N ASP A 92 13.81 -7.71 -27.15
CA ASP A 92 14.52 -6.71 -27.95
C ASP A 92 13.67 -5.46 -28.21
N ARG A 93 12.34 -5.62 -28.33
CA ARG A 93 11.41 -4.51 -28.44
C ARG A 93 11.38 -3.66 -27.16
N GLY A 94 11.33 -4.29 -25.99
CA GLY A 94 11.35 -3.62 -24.71
C GLY A 94 12.66 -2.86 -24.47
N LYS A 95 13.80 -3.44 -24.88
CA LYS A 95 15.11 -2.75 -24.85
C LYS A 95 15.12 -1.51 -25.75
N GLU A 96 14.57 -1.61 -26.96
CA GLU A 96 14.48 -0.50 -27.91
C GLU A 96 13.60 0.64 -27.38
N LEU A 97 12.40 0.32 -26.88
CA LEU A 97 11.48 1.28 -26.27
C LEU A 97 12.15 2.01 -25.11
N ARG A 98 12.84 1.26 -24.24
CA ARG A 98 13.54 1.80 -23.09
C ARG A 98 14.67 2.74 -23.50
N LYS A 99 15.46 2.36 -24.50
CA LYS A 99 16.55 3.21 -25.04
C LYS A 99 16.00 4.51 -25.62
N THR A 100 14.90 4.44 -26.38
CA THR A 100 14.24 5.62 -26.95
C THR A 100 13.69 6.54 -25.86
N ALA A 101 13.03 5.97 -24.84
CA ALA A 101 12.54 6.70 -23.69
C ALA A 101 13.69 7.37 -22.92
N GLU A 102 14.82 6.69 -22.73
CA GLU A 102 16.01 7.26 -22.08
C GLU A 102 16.52 8.50 -22.82
N LEU A 103 16.66 8.41 -24.15
CA LEU A 103 17.11 9.55 -24.97
C LEU A 103 16.18 10.76 -24.81
N SER A 104 14.87 10.53 -24.77
CA SER A 104 13.89 11.59 -24.55
C SER A 104 13.98 12.18 -23.14
N LEU A 105 14.04 11.33 -22.10
CA LEU A 105 14.18 11.74 -20.71
C LEU A 105 15.45 12.58 -20.52
N ASP A 106 16.58 12.11 -21.05
CA ASP A 106 17.85 12.82 -21.02
C ASP A 106 17.72 14.26 -21.53
N GLN A 107 16.97 14.49 -22.61
CA GLN A 107 16.73 15.84 -23.15
C GLN A 107 15.90 16.69 -22.19
N TYR A 108 14.80 16.15 -21.63
CA TYR A 108 13.98 16.87 -20.68
C TYR A 108 14.75 17.29 -19.42
N PHE A 109 15.54 16.38 -18.84
CA PHE A 109 16.32 16.69 -17.64
C PHE A 109 17.48 17.64 -17.93
N LYS A 110 18.19 17.51 -19.06
CA LYS A 110 19.25 18.46 -19.47
C LYS A 110 18.72 19.88 -19.67
N ASN A 111 17.55 19.99 -20.32
CA ASN A 111 16.90 21.28 -20.62
C ASN A 111 16.06 21.82 -19.44
N LYS A 112 16.06 21.12 -18.29
CA LYS A 112 15.27 21.45 -17.10
C LYS A 112 13.76 21.56 -17.36
N ASN A 113 13.26 20.85 -18.36
CA ASN A 113 11.84 20.83 -18.75
C ASN A 113 11.13 19.62 -18.14
N PHE A 114 11.07 19.58 -16.81
CA PHE A 114 10.55 18.42 -16.06
C PHE A 114 9.28 18.71 -15.24
N GLN A 115 8.78 19.95 -15.24
CA GLN A 115 7.56 20.33 -14.53
C GLN A 115 6.35 20.21 -15.46
N ASN A 116 5.24 19.66 -14.95
CA ASN A 116 3.94 19.60 -15.63
C ASN A 116 3.98 19.05 -17.07
N ASN A 117 4.90 18.13 -17.35
CA ASN A 117 5.16 17.64 -18.70
C ASN A 117 4.62 16.21 -18.85
N GLN A 118 3.46 16.07 -19.50
CA GLN A 118 2.83 14.76 -19.71
C GLN A 118 3.70 13.82 -20.56
N VAL A 119 4.39 14.34 -21.57
CA VAL A 119 5.27 13.55 -22.45
C VAL A 119 6.44 12.99 -21.65
N LEU A 120 7.00 13.75 -20.71
CA LEU A 120 8.00 13.23 -19.78
C LEU A 120 7.45 12.06 -18.98
N LEU A 121 6.23 12.16 -18.44
CA LEU A 121 5.62 11.09 -17.65
C LEU A 121 5.41 9.81 -18.46
N TYR A 122 4.98 9.93 -19.71
CA TYR A 122 4.83 8.77 -20.61
C TYR A 122 6.18 8.10 -20.91
N ASN A 123 7.22 8.88 -21.19
CA ASN A 123 8.57 8.34 -21.39
C ASN A 123 9.11 7.70 -20.11
N LEU A 124 8.82 8.29 -18.94
CA LEU A 124 9.23 7.74 -17.66
C LEU A 124 8.54 6.40 -17.37
N GLU A 125 7.23 6.31 -17.60
CA GLU A 125 6.45 5.06 -17.52
C GLU A 125 7.02 3.99 -18.46
N THR A 126 7.33 4.37 -19.71
CA THR A 126 7.92 3.46 -20.71
C THR A 126 9.34 3.02 -20.31
N TYR A 127 10.11 3.88 -19.64
CA TYR A 127 11.46 3.54 -19.21
C TYR A 127 11.48 2.54 -18.05
N VAL A 128 10.59 2.72 -17.07
CA VAL A 128 10.51 1.84 -15.89
C VAL A 128 9.71 0.57 -16.16
N ASP A 129 8.82 0.58 -17.16
CA ASP A 129 7.95 -0.54 -17.52
C ASP A 129 7.68 -0.69 -19.02
N PRO A 130 8.72 -0.95 -19.83
CA PRO A 130 8.55 -1.02 -21.27
C PRO A 130 7.66 -2.19 -21.73
N SER A 131 7.54 -3.25 -20.92
CA SER A 131 6.64 -4.39 -21.18
C SER A 131 5.19 -4.12 -20.77
N GLN A 132 4.91 -2.97 -20.14
CA GLN A 132 3.59 -2.60 -19.66
C GLN A 132 2.98 -3.63 -18.70
N GLY A 133 3.82 -4.23 -17.85
CA GLY A 133 3.45 -5.34 -16.98
C GLY A 133 3.07 -4.88 -15.58
N GLU A 134 4.02 -4.29 -14.86
CA GLU A 134 3.92 -4.06 -13.41
C GLU A 134 3.47 -2.64 -13.03
N TYR A 135 3.76 -1.64 -13.87
CA TYR A 135 3.50 -0.23 -13.60
C TYR A 135 2.29 0.33 -14.35
N PHE A 136 1.49 -0.57 -14.91
CA PHE A 136 0.16 -0.23 -15.43
C PHE A 136 -0.88 -0.12 -14.33
N THR A 137 -0.51 -0.40 -13.08
CA THR A 137 -1.33 -0.15 -11.91
C THR A 137 -1.29 1.32 -11.52
N LYS A 138 -2.41 2.04 -11.72
CA LYS A 138 -2.55 3.42 -11.26
C LYS A 138 -3.42 3.41 -10.01
N VAL A 139 -2.93 4.04 -8.93
CA VAL A 139 -3.79 4.38 -7.81
C VAL A 139 -4.89 5.28 -8.34
N ASP A 140 -6.13 4.81 -8.22
CA ASP A 140 -7.31 5.55 -8.63
C ASP A 140 -7.64 6.58 -7.56
N ALA A 141 -7.45 7.85 -7.93
CA ALA A 141 -7.60 8.99 -7.08
C ALA A 141 -9.03 9.17 -6.52
N GLU A 142 -10.02 8.86 -7.35
CA GLU A 142 -11.43 9.02 -7.01
C GLU A 142 -11.91 7.92 -6.06
N LYS A 143 -11.14 6.83 -6.00
CA LYS A 143 -11.38 5.69 -5.11
C LYS A 143 -10.44 5.68 -3.91
N ILE A 144 -9.95 6.83 -3.49
CA ILE A 144 -9.23 6.96 -2.22
C ILE A 144 -10.25 7.28 -1.12
N LYS A 145 -10.34 6.41 -0.11
CA LYS A 145 -11.30 6.56 0.98
C LYS A 145 -10.59 6.74 2.32
N GLU A 146 -10.89 7.82 3.01
CA GLU A 146 -10.49 7.99 4.41
C GLU A 146 -11.45 7.17 5.29
N LEU A 147 -10.98 6.02 5.77
CA LEU A 147 -11.77 5.04 6.52
C LEU A 147 -11.82 5.41 8.01
N VAL A 148 -10.71 5.88 8.56
CA VAL A 148 -10.64 6.51 9.87
C VAL A 148 -9.93 7.84 9.72
N PRO A 149 -10.60 8.97 10.02
CA PRO A 149 -10.04 10.29 9.82
C PRO A 149 -8.62 10.40 10.36
N LYS A 150 -7.69 10.81 9.50
CA LYS A 150 -6.30 11.08 9.80
C LYS A 150 -5.48 9.87 10.24
N GLU A 151 -6.00 8.65 10.19
CA GLU A 151 -5.32 7.44 10.68
C GLU A 151 -5.36 6.26 9.69
N PHE A 152 -6.45 6.08 8.93
CA PHE A 152 -6.61 4.91 8.07
C PHE A 152 -7.23 5.24 6.71
N PHE A 153 -6.56 4.81 5.65
CA PHE A 153 -6.92 5.12 4.26
C PHE A 153 -6.97 3.84 3.42
N GLY A 154 -8.03 3.71 2.61
CA GLY A 154 -8.13 2.72 1.54
C GLY A 154 -7.75 3.33 0.20
N PHE A 155 -7.05 2.56 -0.62
CA PHE A 155 -6.62 2.93 -1.97
C PHE A 155 -6.97 1.82 -2.95
N ALA A 156 -7.76 2.12 -3.98
CA ALA A 156 -7.90 1.21 -5.11
C ALA A 156 -6.77 1.46 -6.12
N SER A 157 -6.21 0.38 -6.65
CA SER A 157 -5.26 0.41 -7.76
C SER A 157 -5.81 -0.41 -8.90
N LEU A 158 -5.85 0.17 -10.09
CA LEU A 158 -6.35 -0.49 -11.30
C LEU A 158 -5.20 -0.80 -12.24
N ASN A 159 -5.02 -2.08 -12.58
CA ASN A 159 -4.14 -2.48 -13.67
C ASN A 159 -4.81 -2.08 -15.00
N LYS A 160 -4.25 -1.10 -15.70
CA LYS A 160 -4.80 -0.58 -16.96
C LYS A 160 -4.86 -1.61 -18.10
N LYS A 161 -4.10 -2.70 -18.03
CA LYS A 161 -4.05 -3.74 -19.07
C LYS A 161 -5.04 -4.85 -18.79
N THR A 162 -5.02 -5.41 -17.58
CA THR A 162 -5.94 -6.51 -17.19
C THR A 162 -7.29 -6.00 -16.71
N MET A 163 -7.39 -4.70 -16.39
CA MET A 163 -8.53 -4.08 -15.73
C MET A 163 -8.82 -4.65 -14.33
N GLU A 164 -7.85 -5.37 -13.75
CA GLU A 164 -7.96 -5.91 -12.40
C GLU A 164 -7.72 -4.82 -11.35
N GLU A 165 -8.58 -4.80 -10.33
CA GLU A 165 -8.53 -3.84 -9.24
C GLU A 165 -8.03 -4.50 -7.96
N THR A 166 -7.06 -3.88 -7.30
CA THR A 166 -6.51 -4.31 -6.01
C THR A 166 -6.64 -3.18 -5.01
N ASN A 167 -7.16 -3.50 -3.82
CA ASN A 167 -7.26 -2.54 -2.72
C ASN A 167 -6.05 -2.66 -1.79
N TYR A 168 -5.47 -1.51 -1.44
CA TYR A 168 -4.39 -1.37 -0.47
C TYR A 168 -4.87 -0.51 0.70
N TYR A 169 -4.34 -0.79 1.90
CA TYR A 169 -4.72 -0.07 3.10
C TYR A 169 -3.49 0.53 3.77
N LEU A 170 -3.53 1.83 4.02
CA LEU A 170 -2.48 2.58 4.70
C LEU A 170 -2.97 3.00 6.07
N TRP A 171 -2.30 2.50 7.09
CA TRP A 171 -2.43 2.96 8.46
C TRP A 171 -1.29 3.91 8.82
N VAL A 172 -1.61 5.00 9.52
CA VAL A 172 -0.69 6.06 9.90
C VAL A 172 -0.82 6.35 11.40
N ASP A 173 0.25 6.10 12.16
CA ASP A 173 0.38 6.59 13.53
C ASP A 173 0.99 7.99 13.49
N LYS A 174 0.12 9.00 13.57
CA LYS A 174 0.54 10.40 13.58
C LYS A 174 1.37 10.78 14.80
N LYS A 175 1.21 10.10 15.94
CA LYS A 175 1.93 10.41 17.18
C LYS A 175 3.37 9.91 17.11
N LYS A 176 3.57 8.71 16.56
CA LYS A 176 4.89 8.08 16.42
C LYS A 176 5.59 8.36 15.10
N ASP A 177 4.92 9.02 14.17
CA ASP A 177 5.39 9.20 12.80
C ASP A 177 5.66 7.87 12.06
N GLU A 178 4.84 6.87 12.36
CA GLU A 178 4.94 5.54 11.78
C GLU A 178 3.81 5.31 10.78
N PHE A 179 4.05 4.43 9.82
CA PHE A 179 3.02 3.99 8.89
C PHE A 179 3.20 2.51 8.56
N LYS A 180 2.08 1.86 8.25
CA LYS A 180 2.05 0.46 7.80
C LYS A 180 1.12 0.34 6.60
N ILE A 181 1.54 -0.46 5.62
CA ILE A 181 0.59 -1.03 4.68
C ILE A 181 0.11 -2.32 5.33
N VAL A 182 -1.19 -2.45 5.48
CA VAL A 182 -1.81 -3.55 6.24
C VAL A 182 -2.79 -4.31 5.36
N ASP A 183 -3.07 -5.56 5.73
CA ASP A 183 -4.24 -6.27 5.22
C ASP A 183 -5.38 -6.09 6.22
N ILE A 184 -6.59 -5.96 5.71
CA ILE A 184 -7.80 -5.94 6.54
C ILE A 184 -8.39 -7.34 6.65
N VAL A 185 -8.05 -8.24 5.73
CA VAL A 185 -8.50 -9.63 5.74
C VAL A 185 -7.51 -10.43 6.58
N PRO A 186 -7.97 -11.13 7.64
CA PRO A 186 -7.11 -11.97 8.44
C PRO A 186 -6.33 -12.97 7.58
N SER A 187 -5.08 -13.23 7.94
CA SER A 187 -4.27 -14.22 7.22
C SER A 187 -4.90 -15.61 7.35
N GLU A 188 -4.96 -16.40 6.26
CA GLU A 188 -5.43 -17.80 6.31
C GLU A 188 -4.64 -18.68 7.29
N LYS A 189 -3.45 -18.22 7.73
CA LYS A 189 -2.65 -18.87 8.77
C LYS A 189 -3.20 -18.66 10.18
N ASP A 190 -4.09 -17.69 10.41
CA ASP A 190 -4.79 -17.47 11.67
C ASP A 190 -5.88 -18.51 11.89
N LYS A 191 -5.45 -19.71 12.30
CA LYS A 191 -6.34 -20.84 12.53
C LYS A 191 -7.43 -20.54 13.57
N LYS A 192 -7.18 -19.66 14.54
CA LYS A 192 -8.15 -19.35 15.60
C LYS A 192 -9.30 -18.52 15.05
N PHE A 193 -8.98 -17.46 14.30
CA PHE A 193 -10.00 -16.63 13.65
C PHE A 193 -10.87 -17.48 12.70
N TYR A 194 -10.24 -18.25 11.81
CA TYR A 194 -10.98 -19.06 10.82
C TYR A 194 -11.75 -20.22 11.44
N ALA A 195 -11.30 -20.81 12.55
CA ALA A 195 -12.07 -21.82 13.28
C ALA A 195 -13.35 -21.21 13.86
N SER A 196 -13.25 -20.03 14.49
CA SER A 196 -14.41 -19.31 15.02
C SER A 196 -15.37 -18.91 13.90
N LEU A 197 -14.86 -18.31 12.82
CA LEU A 197 -15.68 -17.93 11.67
C LEU A 197 -16.43 -19.14 11.08
N LYS A 198 -15.75 -20.27 10.87
CA LYS A 198 -16.36 -21.48 10.29
C LYS A 198 -17.38 -22.15 11.21
N GLN A 199 -17.23 -22.00 12.52
CA GLN A 199 -18.23 -22.50 13.49
C GLN A 199 -19.59 -21.84 13.25
N TYR A 200 -19.60 -20.56 12.89
CA TYR A 200 -20.83 -19.80 12.70
C TYR A 200 -21.28 -19.70 11.25
N LEU A 201 -20.33 -19.51 10.33
CA LEU A 201 -20.54 -19.27 8.89
C LEU A 201 -19.57 -20.15 8.06
N PRO A 202 -19.82 -21.46 7.94
CA PRO A 202 -18.87 -22.41 7.33
C PRO A 202 -18.58 -22.16 5.84
N LYS A 203 -19.46 -21.44 5.13
CA LYS A 203 -19.34 -21.12 3.70
C LYS A 203 -18.87 -19.68 3.44
N TYR A 204 -18.54 -18.92 4.47
CA TYR A 204 -18.14 -17.51 4.32
C TYR A 204 -16.86 -17.37 3.49
N LYS A 205 -16.84 -16.38 2.59
CA LYS A 205 -15.68 -16.03 1.78
C LYS A 205 -15.49 -14.52 1.80
N PHE A 206 -14.24 -14.11 2.02
CA PHE A 206 -13.86 -12.70 1.93
C PHE A 206 -13.86 -12.23 0.48
N GLU A 207 -14.50 -11.09 0.23
CA GLU A 207 -14.37 -10.37 -1.03
C GLU A 207 -13.39 -9.20 -0.85
N ARG A 208 -12.40 -9.12 -1.75
CA ARG A 208 -11.35 -8.08 -1.69
C ARG A 208 -11.62 -6.93 -2.67
N LYS A 209 -12.58 -7.09 -3.58
CA LYS A 209 -12.87 -6.10 -4.63
C LYS A 209 -13.33 -4.75 -4.10
N TYR A 210 -14.02 -4.71 -2.96
CA TYR A 210 -14.61 -3.48 -2.45
C TYR A 210 -14.00 -3.08 -1.11
N MET A 211 -13.99 -1.77 -0.86
CA MET A 211 -13.47 -1.24 0.39
C MET A 211 -14.39 -1.58 1.57
N PRO A 212 -13.84 -1.93 2.74
CA PRO A 212 -14.61 -2.23 3.92
C PRO A 212 -15.25 -0.96 4.50
N THR A 213 -16.09 -1.19 5.50
CA THR A 213 -16.35 -0.17 6.53
C THR A 213 -15.42 -0.41 7.69
N VAL A 214 -14.76 0.65 8.17
CA VAL A 214 -13.90 0.59 9.35
C VAL A 214 -14.31 1.70 10.31
N LYS A 215 -14.37 1.35 11.59
CA LYS A 215 -14.68 2.28 12.68
C LYS A 215 -13.67 2.11 13.80
N LYS A 216 -13.37 3.19 14.50
CA LYS A 216 -12.54 3.13 15.71
C LYS A 216 -13.42 2.75 16.91
N GLY A 217 -12.90 1.92 17.80
CA GLY A 217 -13.53 1.61 19.07
C GLY A 217 -13.81 2.87 19.90
N THR A 218 -14.80 2.79 20.78
CA THR A 218 -15.25 3.95 21.54
C THR A 218 -14.35 4.23 22.74
N LYS A 219 -14.13 5.52 23.06
CA LYS A 219 -13.30 5.95 24.20
C LYS A 219 -13.89 5.60 25.57
N ALA A 220 -15.17 5.26 25.64
CA ALA A 220 -15.86 4.96 26.89
C ALA A 220 -15.37 3.64 27.50
N ASP A 221 -14.97 2.68 26.67
CA ASP A 221 -14.32 1.45 27.10
C ASP A 221 -12.80 1.58 26.92
N LYS A 222 -12.07 1.64 28.05
CA LYS A 222 -10.60 1.74 28.04
C LYS A 222 -9.93 0.55 27.34
N THR A 223 -10.61 -0.59 27.24
CA THR A 223 -10.10 -1.82 26.61
C THR A 223 -10.37 -1.88 25.12
N ASP A 224 -11.31 -1.10 24.58
CA ASP A 224 -11.64 -1.09 23.14
C ASP A 224 -11.15 0.17 22.39
N LYS A 225 -10.71 1.22 23.08
CA LYS A 225 -10.33 2.52 22.47
C LYS A 225 -9.27 2.44 21.37
N ASP A 226 -8.42 1.41 21.41
CA ASP A 226 -7.28 1.23 20.50
C ASP A 226 -7.60 0.28 19.34
N PHE A 227 -8.78 -0.36 19.36
CA PHE A 227 -9.21 -1.28 18.31
C PHE A 227 -9.85 -0.57 17.11
N PHE A 228 -9.66 -1.17 15.94
CA PHE A 228 -10.40 -0.92 14.71
C PHE A 228 -11.39 -2.06 14.49
N TYR A 229 -12.66 -1.71 14.31
CA TYR A 229 -13.73 -2.63 13.94
C TYR A 229 -13.91 -2.59 12.43
N ILE A 230 -13.87 -3.75 11.81
CA ILE A 230 -13.85 -3.93 10.36
C ILE A 230 -15.06 -4.78 9.98
N MET A 231 -15.88 -4.23 9.09
CA MET A 231 -16.89 -4.96 8.35
C MET A 231 -16.41 -5.05 6.89
N PRO A 232 -15.96 -6.22 6.42
CA PRO A 232 -15.55 -6.40 5.04
C PRO A 232 -16.76 -6.29 4.11
N PHE A 233 -16.51 -6.13 2.82
CA PHE A 233 -17.61 -6.14 1.86
C PHE A 233 -18.24 -7.54 1.72
N GLU A 234 -19.56 -7.56 1.59
CA GLU A 234 -20.40 -8.76 1.62
C GLU A 234 -20.77 -9.19 0.19
N ARG A 235 -20.48 -10.44 -0.17
CA ARG A 235 -21.05 -11.09 -1.36
C ARG A 235 -22.20 -12.03 -1.02
N ASN A 236 -22.21 -12.54 0.20
CA ASN A 236 -23.31 -13.30 0.75
C ASN A 236 -24.22 -12.35 1.54
N VAL A 237 -25.37 -12.87 1.94
CA VAL A 237 -26.33 -12.28 2.87
C VAL A 237 -25.89 -12.38 4.34
N ASP A 238 -24.76 -13.04 4.60
CA ASP A 238 -24.15 -13.16 5.92
C ASP A 238 -23.10 -12.06 6.14
N ASN A 239 -23.12 -11.45 7.33
CA ASN A 239 -22.30 -10.31 7.68
C ASN A 239 -21.40 -10.67 8.87
N ILE A 240 -20.21 -10.07 8.91
CA ILE A 240 -19.26 -10.24 10.02
C ILE A 240 -18.67 -8.90 10.41
N GLU A 241 -18.39 -8.75 11.70
CA GLU A 241 -17.56 -7.70 12.23
C GLU A 241 -16.43 -8.34 13.04
N TYR A 242 -15.22 -7.86 12.84
CA TYR A 242 -14.06 -8.27 13.63
C TYR A 242 -13.20 -7.07 13.97
N LYS A 243 -12.38 -7.23 15.01
CA LYS A 243 -11.53 -6.15 15.52
C LYS A 243 -10.06 -6.51 15.52
N THR A 244 -9.23 -5.48 15.37
CA THR A 244 -7.76 -5.55 15.44
C THR A 244 -7.20 -4.23 15.97
N ASP A 245 -6.09 -4.27 16.69
CA ASP A 245 -5.31 -3.11 17.13
C ASP A 245 -3.93 -3.03 16.45
N ASP A 246 -3.50 -4.10 15.78
CA ASP A 246 -2.18 -4.24 15.16
C ASP A 246 -2.23 -4.52 13.64
N PHE A 247 -3.40 -4.89 13.11
CA PHE A 247 -3.65 -5.42 11.76
C PHE A 247 -2.87 -6.70 11.42
N GLU A 248 -2.48 -7.45 12.45
CA GLU A 248 -1.80 -8.75 12.35
C GLU A 248 -2.64 -9.85 12.99
N THR A 249 -3.26 -9.52 14.13
CA THR A 249 -4.14 -10.39 14.91
C THR A 249 -5.57 -9.87 14.84
N PHE A 250 -6.52 -10.77 14.60
CA PHE A 250 -7.92 -10.42 14.43
C PHE A 250 -8.81 -11.25 15.36
N THR A 251 -9.81 -10.59 15.94
CA THR A 251 -10.80 -11.24 16.80
C THR A 251 -12.19 -11.03 16.24
N LEU A 252 -12.94 -12.11 16.02
CA LEU A 252 -14.33 -12.04 15.58
C LEU A 252 -15.18 -11.40 16.69
N SER A 253 -15.84 -10.29 16.38
CA SER A 253 -16.64 -9.48 17.30
C SER A 253 -18.10 -9.92 17.22
N GLN A 254 -18.68 -9.86 16.02
CA GLN A 254 -20.08 -10.15 15.78
C GLN A 254 -20.28 -10.83 14.43
N ILE A 255 -21.40 -11.54 14.32
CA ILE A 255 -21.85 -12.18 13.09
C ILE A 255 -23.34 -11.90 12.90
N LYS A 256 -23.81 -11.97 11.66
CA LYS A 256 -25.23 -11.96 11.33
C LYS A 256 -25.45 -12.91 10.15
N ARG A 257 -26.41 -13.82 10.29
CA ARG A 257 -26.88 -14.65 9.17
C ARG A 257 -28.01 -13.96 8.45
N GLU A 258 -28.30 -14.39 7.22
CA GLU A 258 -29.45 -13.90 6.47
C GLU A 258 -30.75 -13.92 7.30
N GLY A 259 -31.40 -12.77 7.44
CA GLY A 259 -32.67 -12.65 8.15
C GLY A 259 -32.58 -12.79 9.68
N GLU A 260 -31.40 -13.01 10.25
CA GLU A 260 -31.18 -13.12 11.70
C GLU A 260 -30.68 -11.79 12.31
N GLU A 261 -30.71 -11.70 13.63
CA GLU A 261 -30.12 -10.59 14.38
C GLU A 261 -28.59 -10.75 14.51
N TRP A 262 -27.91 -9.65 14.85
CA TRP A 262 -26.48 -9.69 15.16
C TRP A 262 -26.22 -10.50 16.45
N ILE A 263 -25.27 -11.43 16.39
CA ILE A 263 -24.86 -12.26 17.51
C ILE A 263 -23.42 -11.90 17.89
N GLY A 264 -23.19 -11.54 19.15
CA GLY A 264 -21.85 -11.34 19.70
C GLY A 264 -21.10 -12.66 19.85
N VAL A 265 -19.85 -12.70 19.39
CA VAL A 265 -18.97 -13.88 19.45
C VAL A 265 -18.01 -13.81 20.64
N GLU A 266 -17.78 -12.62 21.19
CA GLU A 266 -16.95 -12.46 22.38
C GLU A 266 -17.60 -13.18 23.57
N LYS A 267 -16.84 -14.07 24.21
CA LYS A 267 -17.28 -14.69 25.46
C LYS A 267 -17.53 -13.58 26.47
N PRO A 268 -18.65 -13.59 27.21
CA PRO A 268 -18.78 -12.70 28.36
C PRO A 268 -17.59 -12.95 29.27
N LYS A 269 -16.84 -11.89 29.61
CA LYS A 269 -15.82 -11.96 30.65
C LYS A 269 -16.54 -12.43 31.92
N LYS A 270 -16.18 -13.62 32.41
CA LYS A 270 -16.54 -14.08 33.75
C LYS A 270 -15.83 -13.22 34.79
#